data_AF-A0A2L0NCX7-F1
#
_entry.id   AF-A0A2L0NCX7-F1
#
_cell.length_a   1.000
_cell.length_b   1.000
_cell.length_c   1.000
_cell.angle_alpha   90.00
_cell.angle_beta   90.00
_cell.angle_gamma   90.00
#
_symmetry.space_group_name_H-M   'P 1'
#
loop_
_entity.id
_entity.type
_entity.pdbx_description
1 polymer ?
#
loop_
_entity_poly.entity_id
_entity_poly.type
_entity_poly.pdbx_seq_one_letter_code
_entity_poly.pdbx_strand_id
1 'polypeptide(L)'
;MKRTKTRTLTAAAGVLGVTLAFAGTASAQPADPAPASDEPFGQPGTGQILPPAPDEDTMFSIPDWIGNGSAVTASVIETLPIAVTVGCQGGGSVQVHVGGLAPADFTVQCPVDSVGVGSVDIPARPGRDFQFTVHTSDPSIHWGINALQIRSGH
;
A
#
# COMPACT_ATOMS: atom_id res chain seq x y z
N MET A 1 -10.16 -27.23 65.54
CA MET A 1 -10.90 -27.11 64.27
C MET A 1 -12.35 -26.74 64.57
N LYS A 2 -12.80 -25.57 64.11
CA LYS A 2 -14.09 -24.96 64.48
C LYS A 2 -15.26 -25.57 63.69
N ARG A 3 -16.25 -26.06 64.45
CA ARG A 3 -17.72 -25.86 64.34
C ARG A 3 -18.33 -25.71 62.94
N THR A 4 -19.19 -26.63 62.49
CA THR A 4 -20.66 -26.71 62.76
C THR A 4 -21.39 -26.35 61.46
N LYS A 5 -21.94 -27.31 60.70
CA LYS A 5 -23.27 -27.96 60.81
C LYS A 5 -24.42 -27.11 60.26
N THR A 6 -25.21 -27.74 59.37
CA THR A 6 -26.67 -27.55 59.15
C THR A 6 -27.05 -26.27 58.37
N ARG A 7 -28.05 -26.20 57.47
CA ARG A 7 -29.37 -26.86 57.35
C ARG A 7 -29.91 -26.82 55.91
N THR A 8 -30.68 -27.85 55.57
CA THR A 8 -31.74 -27.94 54.56
C THR A 8 -32.80 -26.82 54.68
N LEU A 9 -33.39 -26.36 53.57
CA LEU A 9 -34.85 -26.27 53.35
C LEU A 9 -35.21 -25.66 51.98
N THR A 10 -36.06 -26.41 51.27
CA THR A 10 -37.12 -26.06 50.31
C THR A 10 -37.53 -24.58 50.17
N ALA A 11 -37.77 -24.13 48.94
CA ALA A 11 -39.13 -23.95 48.39
C ALA A 11 -39.08 -23.17 47.05
N ALA A 12 -39.82 -23.67 46.07
CA ALA A 12 -40.11 -22.98 44.83
C ALA A 12 -41.09 -21.82 45.08
N ALA A 13 -40.81 -20.66 44.52
CA ALA A 13 -41.78 -19.59 44.31
C ALA A 13 -41.44 -18.92 42.98
N GLY A 14 -42.39 -19.00 42.05
CA GLY A 14 -42.25 -18.48 40.70
C GLY A 14 -42.06 -16.97 40.67
N VAL A 15 -41.30 -16.53 39.67
CA VAL A 15 -41.31 -15.15 39.21
C VAL A 15 -41.46 -15.22 37.70
N LEU A 16 -42.57 -14.64 37.21
CA LEU A 16 -42.78 -14.28 35.82
C LEU A 16 -41.57 -13.46 35.34
N GLY A 17 -40.70 -14.09 34.56
CA GLY A 17 -39.59 -13.43 33.89
C GLY A 17 -40.13 -12.59 32.76
N VAL A 18 -40.13 -11.27 32.96
CA VAL A 18 -40.27 -10.29 31.89
C VAL A 18 -39.14 -10.54 30.89
N THR A 19 -39.47 -11.03 29.70
CA THR A 19 -38.55 -11.07 28.55
C THR A 19 -38.30 -9.65 28.08
N LEU A 20 -37.27 -9.01 28.62
CA LEU A 20 -36.62 -7.88 27.98
C LEU A 20 -35.79 -8.44 26.82
N ALA A 21 -36.29 -8.24 25.60
CA ALA A 21 -35.46 -8.39 24.41
C ALA A 21 -34.34 -7.35 24.50
N PHE A 22 -33.15 -7.79 24.92
CA PHE A 22 -31.93 -7.01 24.71
C PHE A 22 -31.73 -6.96 23.20
N ALA A 23 -32.11 -5.84 22.59
CA ALA A 23 -31.52 -5.43 21.33
C ALA A 23 -30.02 -5.28 21.60
N GLY A 24 -29.26 -6.33 21.27
CA GLY A 24 -27.82 -6.30 21.34
C GLY A 24 -27.33 -5.21 20.41
N THR A 25 -27.01 -4.04 20.94
CA THR A 25 -26.17 -3.08 20.23
C THR A 25 -24.82 -3.76 20.08
N ALA A 26 -24.55 -4.31 18.90
CA ALA A 26 -23.20 -4.70 18.53
C ALA A 26 -22.36 -3.42 18.61
N SER A 27 -21.67 -3.22 19.74
CA SER A 27 -20.63 -2.22 19.83
C SER A 27 -19.50 -2.74 18.96
N ALA A 28 -19.38 -2.20 17.75
CA ALA A 28 -18.16 -2.34 16.98
C ALA A 28 -17.04 -1.78 17.88
N GLN A 29 -16.22 -2.66 18.46
CA GLN A 29 -14.96 -2.24 19.05
C GLN A 29 -14.20 -1.53 17.93
N PRO A 30 -13.73 -0.28 18.15
CA PRO A 30 -12.75 0.31 17.26
C PRO A 30 -11.63 -0.73 17.12
N ALA A 31 -11.38 -1.19 15.89
CA ALA A 31 -10.17 -1.95 15.65
C ALA A 31 -9.01 -1.05 16.11
N ASP A 32 -8.19 -1.55 17.03
CA ASP A 32 -6.96 -0.85 17.38
C ASP A 32 -6.23 -0.55 16.07
N PRO A 33 -5.87 0.72 15.80
CA PRO A 33 -5.16 1.05 14.58
C PRO A 33 -3.90 0.19 14.54
N ALA A 34 -3.70 -0.52 13.42
CA ALA A 34 -2.48 -1.27 13.20
C ALA A 34 -1.29 -0.33 13.48
N PRO A 35 -0.24 -0.80 14.19
CA PRO A 35 0.91 0.04 14.47
C PRO A 35 1.43 0.61 13.14
N ALA A 36 1.55 1.94 13.06
CA ALA A 36 2.16 2.57 11.92
C ALA A 36 3.60 2.04 11.82
N SER A 37 3.98 1.50 10.67
CA SER A 37 5.34 1.04 10.43
C SER A 37 6.30 2.22 10.62
N ASP A 38 7.21 2.15 11.60
CA ASP A 38 8.26 3.15 11.86
C ASP A 38 9.35 3.20 10.75
N GLU A 39 9.07 2.69 9.56
CA GLU A 39 10.03 2.79 8.47
C GLU A 39 10.15 4.24 8.02
N PRO A 40 11.36 4.82 8.02
CA PRO A 40 11.54 6.21 7.63
C PRO A 40 11.08 6.37 6.17
N PHE A 41 10.19 7.35 5.95
CA PHE A 41 9.88 7.81 4.60
C PHE A 41 11.16 8.31 3.94
N GLY A 42 11.32 8.00 2.66
CA GLY A 42 12.43 8.49 1.86
C GLY A 42 12.36 10.00 1.63
N GLN A 43 13.34 10.51 0.89
CA GLN A 43 13.49 11.93 0.60
C GLN A 43 13.84 12.17 -0.87
N PRO A 44 13.54 13.35 -1.43
CA PRO A 44 14.00 13.72 -2.77
C PRO A 44 15.52 13.65 -2.87
N GLY A 45 16.01 13.02 -3.94
CA GLY A 45 17.41 13.11 -4.33
C GLY A 45 17.68 14.36 -5.18
N THR A 46 18.93 14.52 -5.64
CA THR A 46 19.35 15.64 -6.49
C THR A 46 19.82 15.21 -7.88
N GLY A 47 19.81 13.90 -8.15
CA GLY A 47 20.23 13.31 -9.41
C GLY A 47 19.11 13.10 -10.41
N GLN A 48 19.40 12.24 -11.38
CA GLN A 48 18.48 11.78 -12.41
C GLN A 48 18.78 10.29 -12.66
N ILE A 49 17.86 9.40 -12.30
CA ILE A 49 18.07 7.95 -12.38
C ILE A 49 17.68 7.39 -13.75
N LEU A 50 16.54 7.84 -14.27
CA LEU A 50 16.07 7.50 -15.61
C LEU A 50 16.23 8.69 -16.55
N PRO A 51 16.36 8.50 -17.86
CA PRO A 51 16.19 9.60 -18.80
C PRO A 51 14.85 10.33 -18.58
N PRO A 52 14.78 11.64 -18.84
CA PRO A 52 13.53 12.39 -18.76
C PRO A 52 12.42 11.72 -19.58
N ALA A 53 11.23 11.65 -19.00
CA ALA A 53 10.06 11.11 -19.67
C ALA A 53 9.59 12.03 -20.82
N PRO A 54 9.01 11.48 -21.91
CA PRO A 54 8.44 12.29 -22.97
C PRO A 54 7.21 13.06 -22.48
N ASP A 55 7.15 14.38 -22.70
CA ASP A 55 6.13 15.26 -22.11
C ASP A 55 4.69 14.86 -22.45
N GLU A 56 4.43 14.41 -23.69
CA GLU A 56 3.07 14.27 -24.22
C GLU A 56 2.26 13.10 -23.66
N ASP A 57 2.94 12.08 -23.13
CA ASP A 57 2.33 10.86 -22.59
C ASP A 57 2.63 10.69 -21.09
N THR A 58 3.39 11.60 -20.48
CA THR A 58 3.80 11.51 -19.08
C THR A 58 2.63 11.80 -18.15
N MET A 59 2.29 10.81 -17.33
CA MET A 59 1.38 11.01 -16.21
C MET A 59 2.10 11.66 -15.04
N PHE A 60 3.25 11.10 -14.67
CA PHE A 60 4.16 11.67 -13.69
C PHE A 60 5.56 11.09 -13.87
N SER A 61 6.55 11.82 -13.37
CA SER A 61 7.94 11.39 -13.28
C SER A 61 8.51 11.85 -11.95
N ILE A 62 9.27 10.97 -11.29
CA ILE A 62 10.12 11.33 -10.15
C ILE A 62 11.56 11.05 -10.58
N PRO A 63 12.41 12.08 -10.70
CA PRO A 63 13.75 11.93 -11.29
C PRO A 63 14.71 11.16 -10.38
N ASP A 64 14.65 11.41 -9.08
CA ASP A 64 15.50 10.80 -8.06
C ASP A 64 14.83 10.90 -6.67
N TRP A 65 14.75 9.77 -5.98
CA TRP A 65 14.24 9.61 -4.62
C TRP A 65 15.09 8.60 -3.87
N ILE A 66 15.31 8.83 -2.58
CA ILE A 66 16.20 8.03 -1.73
C ILE A 66 15.36 7.33 -0.67
N GLY A 67 15.45 6.01 -0.59
CA GLY A 67 14.68 5.18 0.36
C GLY A 67 13.22 4.93 -0.08
N ASN A 68 12.37 4.50 0.84
CA ASN A 68 10.96 4.19 0.55
C ASN A 68 10.17 5.40 0.02
N GLY A 69 9.17 5.18 -0.82
CA GLY A 69 8.30 6.26 -1.27
C GLY A 69 7.02 5.82 -1.93
N SER A 70 6.17 6.79 -2.24
CA SER A 70 4.91 6.53 -2.93
C SER A 70 4.49 7.71 -3.79
N ALA A 71 3.79 7.43 -4.87
CA ALA A 71 3.14 8.42 -5.71
C ALA A 71 1.67 8.03 -5.91
N VAL A 72 0.81 9.02 -6.07
CA VAL A 72 -0.59 8.81 -6.47
C VAL A 72 -0.84 9.67 -7.69
N THR A 73 -1.50 9.08 -8.67
CA THR A 73 -2.00 9.80 -9.83
C THR A 73 -3.51 9.66 -9.86
N ALA A 74 -4.18 10.77 -10.10
CA ALA A 74 -5.60 10.83 -10.37
C ALA A 74 -5.77 11.42 -11.77
N SER A 75 -6.65 10.86 -12.58
CA SER A 75 -6.95 11.27 -13.97
C SER A 75 -6.20 10.50 -15.07
N VAL A 76 -6.14 9.18 -14.95
CA VAL A 76 -5.85 8.32 -16.10
C VAL A 76 -7.00 8.29 -17.12
N ILE A 77 -6.65 8.27 -18.39
CA ILE A 77 -7.55 7.94 -19.50
C ILE A 77 -7.81 6.42 -19.48
N GLU A 78 -9.03 5.99 -19.16
CA GLU A 78 -9.40 4.58 -18.94
C GLU A 78 -9.18 3.66 -20.15
N THR A 79 -9.10 4.22 -21.36
CA THR A 79 -8.91 3.47 -22.61
C THR A 79 -7.44 3.29 -22.99
N LEU A 80 -6.50 3.93 -22.29
CA LEU A 80 -5.08 3.84 -22.60
C LEU A 80 -4.36 2.92 -21.62
N PRO A 81 -3.50 2.00 -22.10
CA PRO A 81 -2.61 1.25 -21.24
C PRO A 81 -1.56 2.17 -20.60
N ILE A 82 -0.99 1.73 -19.49
CA ILE A 82 0.01 2.46 -18.73
C ILE A 82 1.31 1.68 -18.76
N ALA A 83 2.41 2.34 -19.12
CA ALA A 83 3.75 1.79 -18.96
C ALA A 83 4.41 2.44 -17.76
N VAL A 84 4.90 1.62 -16.83
CA VAL A 84 5.64 2.06 -15.65
C VAL A 84 7.06 1.58 -15.79
N THR A 85 8.03 2.50 -15.73
CA THR A 85 9.45 2.18 -15.74
C THR A 85 10.10 2.72 -14.49
N VAL A 86 10.85 1.88 -13.79
CA VAL A 86 11.61 2.23 -12.59
C VAL A 86 13.08 1.94 -12.85
N GLY A 87 13.92 2.92 -12.51
CA GLY A 87 15.36 2.76 -12.44
C GLY A 87 15.82 2.84 -10.99
N CYS A 88 16.90 2.15 -10.63
CA CYS A 88 17.50 2.28 -9.31
C CYS A 88 19.01 1.99 -9.30
N GLN A 89 19.69 2.52 -8.29
CA GLN A 89 21.13 2.31 -8.03
C GLN A 89 21.41 2.37 -6.52
N GLY A 90 22.52 1.76 -6.09
CA GLY A 90 22.99 1.84 -4.70
C GLY A 90 23.23 0.51 -4.00
N GLY A 91 23.11 -0.63 -4.71
CA GLY A 91 23.39 -1.94 -4.14
C GLY A 91 22.21 -2.52 -3.35
N GLY A 92 21.37 -3.32 -4.02
CA GLY A 92 20.22 -3.98 -3.40
C GLY A 92 19.08 -4.17 -4.40
N SER A 93 17.85 -3.93 -3.98
CA SER A 93 16.68 -4.00 -4.84
C SER A 93 15.59 -3.03 -4.42
N VAL A 94 14.71 -2.76 -5.39
CA VAL A 94 13.49 -2.00 -5.22
C VAL A 94 12.30 -2.90 -5.54
N GLN A 95 11.35 -3.01 -4.62
CA GLN A 95 10.05 -3.61 -4.87
C GLN A 95 9.05 -2.51 -5.20
N VAL A 96 8.34 -2.67 -6.30
CA VAL A 96 7.32 -1.74 -6.78
C VAL A 96 5.98 -2.44 -6.71
N HIS A 97 5.04 -1.82 -5.99
CA HIS A 97 3.64 -2.19 -5.97
C HIS A 97 2.84 -1.10 -6.67
N VAL A 98 2.08 -1.47 -7.70
CA VAL A 98 1.08 -0.62 -8.31
C VAL A 98 -0.28 -1.09 -7.82
N GLY A 99 -0.93 -0.29 -6.99
CA GLY A 99 -2.28 -0.50 -6.49
C GLY A 99 -3.33 0.12 -7.42
N GLY A 100 -4.53 -0.47 -7.41
CA GLY A 100 -5.66 -0.04 -8.24
C GLY A 100 -6.51 -1.23 -8.70
N LEU A 101 -7.32 -1.03 -9.74
CA LEU A 101 -8.18 -2.08 -10.32
C LEU A 101 -7.43 -3.13 -11.15
N ALA A 102 -6.16 -2.88 -11.45
CA ALA A 102 -5.24 -3.84 -12.06
C ALA A 102 -3.89 -3.79 -11.33
N PRO A 103 -3.78 -4.43 -10.14
CA PRO A 103 -2.57 -4.36 -9.36
C PRO A 103 -1.44 -5.11 -10.05
N ALA A 104 -0.23 -4.56 -9.94
CA ALA A 104 0.97 -5.15 -10.52
C ALA A 104 2.15 -4.99 -9.55
N ASP A 105 2.92 -6.06 -9.39
CA ASP A 105 4.12 -6.09 -8.55
C ASP A 105 5.32 -6.49 -9.39
N PHE A 106 6.44 -5.78 -9.22
CA PHE A 106 7.71 -6.18 -9.81
C PHE A 106 8.89 -5.71 -8.97
N THR A 107 10.04 -6.34 -9.16
CA THR A 107 11.27 -6.03 -8.44
C THR A 107 12.36 -5.64 -9.42
N VAL A 108 13.08 -4.56 -9.13
CA VAL A 108 14.24 -4.09 -9.88
C VAL A 108 15.49 -4.30 -9.03
N GLN A 109 16.51 -4.93 -9.59
CA GLN A 109 17.82 -5.04 -8.94
C GLN A 109 18.58 -3.74 -9.14
N CYS A 110 19.24 -3.24 -8.10
CA CYS A 110 19.94 -1.95 -8.08
C CYS A 110 21.45 -2.19 -7.95
N PRO A 111 22.21 -2.21 -9.06
CA PRO A 111 23.65 -2.32 -9.01
C PRO A 111 24.28 -1.12 -8.27
N VAL A 112 25.53 -1.26 -7.83
CA VAL A 112 26.26 -0.18 -7.16
C VAL A 112 26.80 0.84 -8.18
N ASP A 113 27.33 0.36 -9.30
CA ASP A 113 28.06 1.18 -10.29
C ASP A 113 27.26 1.46 -11.57
N SER A 114 25.99 1.05 -11.62
CA SER A 114 25.11 1.26 -12.77
C SER A 114 23.64 1.32 -12.36
N VAL A 115 22.80 1.82 -13.25
CA VAL A 115 21.35 1.85 -13.06
C VAL A 115 20.76 0.51 -13.51
N GLY A 116 20.08 -0.17 -12.59
CA GLY A 116 19.18 -1.26 -12.93
C GLY A 116 17.83 -0.70 -13.34
N VAL A 117 17.18 -1.32 -14.32
CA VAL A 117 15.90 -0.86 -14.88
C VAL A 117 14.92 -2.02 -14.95
N GLY A 118 13.68 -1.77 -14.58
CA GLY A 118 12.57 -2.69 -14.78
C GLY A 118 11.30 -1.94 -15.14
N SER A 119 10.41 -2.62 -15.85
CA SER A 119 9.16 -2.04 -16.34
C SER A 119 8.01 -3.03 -16.23
N VAL A 120 6.80 -2.49 -16.13
CA VAL A 120 5.57 -3.26 -16.22
C VAL A 120 4.54 -2.50 -17.07
N ASP A 121 3.82 -3.24 -17.89
CA ASP A 121 2.68 -2.72 -18.65
C ASP A 121 1.38 -3.09 -17.93
N ILE A 122 0.54 -2.08 -17.71
CA ILE A 122 -0.76 -2.23 -17.08
C ILE A 122 -1.81 -2.01 -18.17
N PRO A 123 -2.67 -3.00 -18.46
CA PRO A 123 -3.66 -2.86 -19.51
C PRO A 123 -4.68 -1.78 -19.16
N ALA A 124 -5.25 -1.15 -20.19
CA ALA A 124 -6.37 -0.22 -20.05
C ALA A 124 -7.52 -0.84 -19.23
N ARG A 125 -8.04 -0.10 -18.26
CA ARG A 125 -9.16 -0.50 -17.39
C ARG A 125 -9.97 0.72 -16.94
N PRO A 126 -11.30 0.56 -16.72
CA PRO A 126 -12.10 1.55 -16.02
C PRO A 126 -11.52 1.81 -14.63
N GLY A 127 -11.44 3.05 -14.19
CA GLY A 127 -10.74 3.43 -12.97
C GLY A 127 -9.92 4.70 -13.15
N ARG A 128 -9.90 5.55 -12.12
CA ARG A 128 -9.34 6.90 -12.23
C ARG A 128 -8.00 7.10 -11.54
N ASP A 129 -7.66 6.23 -10.59
CA ASP A 129 -6.58 6.46 -9.64
C ASP A 129 -5.66 5.23 -9.56
N PHE A 130 -4.35 5.49 -9.60
CA PHE A 130 -3.32 4.49 -9.34
C PHE A 130 -2.43 4.96 -8.18
N GLN A 131 -2.10 4.02 -7.30
CA GLN A 131 -1.13 4.23 -6.24
C GLN A 131 0.13 3.45 -6.57
N PHE A 132 1.27 4.11 -6.51
CA PHE A 132 2.59 3.49 -6.70
C PHE A 132 3.29 3.51 -5.36
N THR A 133 3.74 2.36 -4.90
CA THR A 133 4.51 2.22 -3.67
C THR A 133 5.83 1.56 -4.01
N VAL A 134 6.90 2.17 -3.52
CA VAL A 134 8.27 1.75 -3.76
C VAL A 134 8.91 1.45 -2.41
N HIS A 135 9.31 0.20 -2.21
CA HIS A 135 10.02 -0.25 -1.03
C HIS A 135 11.46 -0.60 -1.41
N THR A 136 12.42 0.00 -0.73
CA THR A 136 13.84 -0.22 -0.98
C THR A 136 14.40 -1.22 0.03
N SER A 137 15.26 -2.12 -0.40
CA SER A 137 15.92 -3.05 0.52
C SER A 137 16.94 -2.37 1.44
N ASP A 138 17.37 -1.16 1.08
CA ASP A 138 18.28 -0.32 1.84
C ASP A 138 17.80 1.15 1.72
N PRO A 139 17.78 1.93 2.82
CA PRO A 139 17.27 3.30 2.81
C PRO A 139 18.14 4.30 2.03
N SER A 140 19.36 3.92 1.64
CA SER A 140 20.26 4.75 0.82
C SER A 140 20.08 4.54 -0.69
N ILE A 141 19.28 3.55 -1.11
CA ILE A 141 19.03 3.29 -2.53
C ILE A 141 18.34 4.49 -3.17
N HIS A 142 18.88 4.91 -4.30
CA HIS A 142 18.28 5.90 -5.18
C HIS A 142 17.41 5.23 -6.24
N TRP A 143 16.25 5.81 -6.52
CA TRP A 143 15.38 5.35 -7.59
C TRP A 143 14.66 6.51 -8.29
N GLY A 144 14.28 6.27 -9.53
CA GLY A 144 13.42 7.16 -10.30
C GLY A 144 12.32 6.35 -10.98
N ILE A 145 11.19 6.99 -11.26
CA ILE A 145 10.03 6.36 -11.90
C ILE A 145 9.48 7.26 -13.00
N ASN A 146 9.12 6.65 -14.12
CA ASN A 146 8.33 7.26 -15.19
C ASN A 146 7.06 6.43 -15.37
N ALA A 147 5.89 7.08 -15.30
CA ALA A 147 4.61 6.46 -15.64
C ALA A 147 3.98 7.19 -16.82
N LEU A 148 3.67 6.44 -17.88
CA LEU A 148 3.21 6.97 -19.16
C LEU A 148 1.86 6.35 -19.55
N GLN A 149 0.96 7.14 -20.15
CA GLN A 149 -0.20 6.58 -20.85
C GLN A 149 0.13 6.38 -22.33
N ILE A 150 0.21 5.14 -22.77
CA ILE A 150 0.63 4.84 -24.14
C ILE A 150 -0.56 5.04 -25.08
N ARG A 151 -0.51 6.10 -25.88
CA ARG A 151 -1.44 6.26 -27.01
C ARG A 151 -1.07 5.24 -28.08
N SER A 152 -1.97 4.29 -28.35
CA SER A 152 -1.77 3.37 -29.48
C SER A 152 -1.82 4.17 -30.79
N GLY A 153 -0.67 4.41 -31.43
CA GLY A 153 -0.62 4.91 -32.82
C GLY A 153 0.29 6.10 -33.14
N HIS A 154 1.49 6.20 -32.55
CA HIS A 154 2.61 6.94 -33.15
C HIS A 154 3.86 6.06 -33.18
#